data_AF-A0A942A5C7-F1
#
_entry.id   AF-A0A942A5C7-F1
#
_cell.length_a   1.000
_cell.length_b   1.000
_cell.length_c   1.000
_cell.angle_alpha   90.00
_cell.angle_beta   90.00
_cell.angle_gamma   90.00
#
_symmetry.space_group_name_H-M   'P 1'
#
loop_
_entity.id
_entity.type
_entity.pdbx_description
1 polymer ?
#
loop_
_entity_poly.entity_id
_entity_poly.type
_entity_poly.pdbx_seq_one_letter_code
_entity_poly.pdbx_strand_id
1 'polypeptide(L)'
;MKINELPARFDAQRHLQPLWRTEAVYDETALIVGETGECMLAFLPRGGLTVRSYTLDRIFREGVDFSVEGKVLRRLAGGSLPYFQTEEYFRREPDSVPIGVNRAFSEIPLEGQRFLAYGERDTFTSREIAVSYEAAENDFGFLPQREKALEPLVKRLKAQGGGSVLFYGDYITVGCNASATEYGGSLPPYTPSWAELTGTYLEKACGVPLKTVNRAVGGWRAADGIREMESRMLSAPYDLMVLAYGMNDGPTAPAVFAQEIRTLAEAFLSRNPEGYILL
;
A
#
# COMPACT_ATOMS: atom_id res chain seq x y z
N MET A 1 -19.22 12.99 12.98
CA MET A 1 -19.17 11.63 13.58
C MET A 1 -17.88 11.56 14.36
N LYS A 2 -17.89 11.17 15.63
CA LYS A 2 -16.65 11.08 16.41
C LYS A 2 -15.83 9.90 15.88
N ILE A 3 -14.50 10.03 15.79
CA ILE A 3 -13.58 8.94 15.41
C ILE A 3 -13.82 7.65 16.23
N ASN A 4 -14.42 7.75 17.41
CA ASN A 4 -14.69 6.62 18.29
C ASN A 4 -15.93 5.76 17.90
N GLU A 5 -16.67 6.12 16.84
CA GLU A 5 -17.85 5.38 16.36
C GLU A 5 -17.61 4.68 15.00
N LEU A 6 -16.35 4.53 14.59
CA LEU A 6 -16.01 4.06 13.25
C LEU A 6 -16.49 2.61 12.99
N PRO A 7 -17.12 2.34 11.82
CA PRO A 7 -17.49 1.00 11.41
C PRO A 7 -16.24 0.14 11.19
N ALA A 8 -16.36 -1.16 11.44
CA ALA A 8 -15.29 -2.14 11.24
C ALA A 8 -15.20 -2.59 9.77
N ARG A 9 -15.02 -1.64 8.84
CA ARG A 9 -14.85 -1.93 7.40
C ARG A 9 -14.18 -0.77 6.67
N PHE A 10 -13.58 -1.10 5.53
CA PHE A 10 -13.08 -0.12 4.58
C PHE A 10 -14.20 0.84 4.13
N ASP A 11 -13.85 2.12 4.03
CA ASP A 11 -14.72 3.21 3.59
C ASP A 11 -13.95 4.12 2.63
N ALA A 12 -14.28 4.05 1.34
CA ALA A 12 -13.58 4.81 0.31
C ALA A 12 -13.67 6.34 0.51
N GLN A 13 -14.73 6.87 1.15
CA GLN A 13 -14.82 8.30 1.42
C GLN A 13 -13.80 8.78 2.46
N ARG A 14 -13.35 7.88 3.34
CA ARG A 14 -12.40 8.18 4.41
C ARG A 14 -10.97 7.82 4.04
N HIS A 15 -10.78 6.59 3.55
CA HIS A 15 -9.45 6.02 3.33
C HIS A 15 -8.78 6.52 2.04
N LEU A 16 -9.55 7.08 1.09
CA LEU A 16 -9.00 7.69 -0.13
C LEU A 16 -8.91 9.23 -0.04
N GLN A 17 -9.03 9.78 1.17
CA GLN A 17 -8.75 11.20 1.38
C GLN A 17 -7.25 11.45 1.12
N PRO A 18 -6.89 12.48 0.36
CA PRO A 18 -5.49 12.83 0.18
C PRO A 18 -4.84 13.18 1.52
N LEU A 19 -3.76 12.48 1.89
CA LEU A 19 -3.09 12.66 3.19
C LEU A 19 -2.64 14.11 3.44
N TRP A 20 -2.25 14.83 2.38
CA TRP A 20 -1.85 16.24 2.44
C TRP A 20 -3.04 17.23 2.56
N ARG A 21 -4.28 16.74 2.68
CA ARG A 21 -5.49 17.58 2.80
C ARG A 21 -6.42 17.15 3.93
N THR A 22 -6.10 16.08 4.66
CA THR A 22 -7.00 15.52 5.66
C THR A 22 -6.63 15.97 7.06
N GLU A 23 -7.57 16.54 7.82
CA GLU A 23 -7.36 16.87 9.23
C GLU A 23 -7.52 15.64 10.15
N ALA A 24 -7.96 14.51 9.59
CA ALA A 24 -8.14 13.25 10.29
C ALA A 24 -7.43 12.11 9.55
N VAL A 25 -6.69 11.32 10.30
CA VAL A 25 -6.07 10.07 9.85
C VAL A 25 -6.97 8.93 10.28
N TYR A 26 -7.32 8.07 9.31
CA TYR A 26 -8.16 6.90 9.54
C TYR A 26 -7.35 5.64 9.34
N ASP A 27 -7.35 4.80 10.36
CA ASP A 27 -6.85 3.43 10.35
C ASP A 27 -5.43 3.31 9.79
N GLU A 28 -4.53 4.21 10.22
CA GLU A 28 -3.10 4.10 10.00
C GLU A 28 -2.60 2.80 10.63
N THR A 29 -2.11 1.88 9.80
CA THR A 29 -1.61 0.59 10.27
C THR A 29 -0.21 0.76 10.86
N ALA A 30 -0.01 0.22 12.05
CA ALA A 30 1.31 0.18 12.66
C ALA A 30 1.65 -1.23 13.15
N LEU A 31 2.91 -1.60 12.98
CA LEU A 31 3.49 -2.83 13.49
C LEU A 31 4.45 -2.51 14.64
N ILE A 32 4.34 -3.27 15.73
CA ILE A 32 5.22 -3.15 16.88
C ILE A 32 6.05 -4.41 17.02
N VAL A 33 7.37 -4.22 17.21
CA VAL A 33 8.31 -5.31 17.48
C VAL A 33 8.92 -5.12 18.87
N GLY A 34 8.83 -6.15 19.71
CA GLY A 34 9.25 -6.15 21.11
C GLY A 34 8.12 -5.82 22.08
N GLU A 35 8.22 -6.36 23.30
CA GLU A 35 7.17 -6.24 24.34
C GLU A 35 6.87 -4.79 24.74
N THR A 36 7.88 -3.94 24.70
CA THR A 36 7.78 -2.50 24.95
C THR A 36 8.20 -1.69 23.71
N GLY A 37 7.97 -2.25 22.52
CA GLY A 37 8.29 -1.62 21.26
C GLY A 37 7.47 -0.36 20.99
N GLU A 38 7.92 0.39 19.99
CA GLU A 38 7.37 1.69 19.61
C GLU A 38 7.07 1.73 18.11
N CYS A 39 6.11 2.55 17.74
CA CYS A 39 5.91 2.99 16.37
C CYS A 39 5.75 4.51 16.32
N MET A 40 6.07 5.09 15.16
CA MET A 40 5.91 6.51 14.91
C MET A 40 4.72 6.72 13.98
N LEU A 41 3.74 7.50 14.43
CA LEU A 41 2.59 7.89 13.62
C LEU A 41 3.01 8.82 12.47
N ALA A 42 2.23 8.88 11.41
CA ALA A 42 2.51 9.74 10.26
C ALA A 42 2.52 11.22 10.66
N PHE A 43 1.52 11.67 11.42
CA PHE A 43 1.35 13.05 11.86
C PHE A 43 1.28 13.18 13.39
N LEU A 44 1.47 14.39 13.90
CA LEU A 44 1.30 14.68 15.32
C LEU A 44 -0.20 14.58 15.68
N PRO A 45 -0.63 13.68 16.58
CA PRO A 45 -2.02 13.59 16.98
C PRO A 45 -2.44 14.78 17.85
N ARG A 46 -3.67 15.25 17.62
CA ARG A 46 -4.36 16.27 18.40
C ARG A 46 -5.50 15.62 19.17
N GLY A 47 -5.37 15.58 20.49
CA GLY A 47 -6.34 14.91 21.37
C GLY A 47 -6.08 13.41 21.47
N GLY A 48 -7.13 12.65 21.79
CA GLY A 48 -7.01 11.20 21.98
C GLY A 48 -6.98 10.41 20.68
N LEU A 49 -6.40 9.21 20.76
CA LEU A 49 -6.33 8.25 19.65
C LEU A 49 -7.45 7.21 19.80
N THR A 50 -7.93 6.70 18.67
CA THR A 50 -8.64 5.41 18.62
C THR A 50 -7.67 4.36 18.10
N VAL A 51 -7.25 3.46 18.99
CA VAL A 51 -6.34 2.36 18.65
C VAL A 51 -7.12 1.06 18.65
N ARG A 52 -7.12 0.36 17.51
CA ARG A 52 -7.85 -0.88 17.31
C ARG A 52 -6.95 -2.01 16.83
N SER A 53 -7.43 -3.25 16.91
CA SER A 53 -6.86 -4.35 16.12
C SER A 53 -6.91 -3.99 14.63
N TYR A 54 -6.05 -4.59 13.82
CA TYR A 54 -6.12 -4.45 12.36
C TYR A 54 -7.53 -4.71 11.80
N THR A 55 -8.22 -5.74 12.32
CA THR A 55 -9.59 -6.12 11.96
C THR A 55 -10.68 -5.15 12.44
N LEU A 56 -10.29 -4.09 13.16
CA LEU A 56 -11.13 -3.01 13.66
C LEU A 56 -12.21 -3.43 14.69
N ASP A 57 -12.12 -4.64 15.23
CA ASP A 57 -13.12 -5.27 16.11
C ASP A 57 -12.78 -5.18 17.61
N ARG A 58 -11.53 -4.85 17.95
CA ARG A 58 -11.08 -4.68 19.33
C ARG A 58 -10.49 -3.29 19.52
N ILE A 59 -10.83 -2.63 20.62
CA ILE A 59 -10.28 -1.33 21.03
C ILE A 59 -9.25 -1.53 22.15
N PHE A 60 -8.11 -0.85 22.04
CA PHE A 60 -7.07 -0.79 23.06
C PHE A 60 -7.14 0.54 23.83
N ARG A 61 -6.71 0.52 25.09
CA ARG A 61 -6.84 1.65 26.03
C ARG A 61 -5.48 2.26 26.35
N GLU A 62 -5.37 3.57 26.21
CA GLU A 62 -4.22 4.33 26.65
C GLU A 62 -4.04 4.21 28.17
N GLY A 63 -2.78 4.14 28.64
CA GLY A 63 -2.41 3.90 30.04
C GLY A 63 -2.53 2.44 30.49
N VAL A 64 -3.10 1.56 29.66
CA VAL A 64 -3.21 0.11 29.93
C VAL A 64 -2.46 -0.70 28.87
N ASP A 65 -2.79 -0.49 27.61
CA ASP A 65 -2.26 -1.23 26.47
C ASP A 65 -1.09 -0.49 25.80
N PHE A 66 -1.14 0.84 25.79
CA PHE A 66 -0.14 1.73 25.20
C PHE A 66 -0.09 3.10 25.89
N SER A 67 0.95 3.88 25.58
CA SER A 67 1.08 5.30 25.88
C SER A 67 1.45 6.07 24.61
N VAL A 68 1.13 7.36 24.55
CA VAL A 68 1.50 8.23 23.42
C VAL A 68 2.27 9.45 23.91
N GLU A 69 3.40 9.74 23.28
CA GLU A 69 4.18 10.96 23.50
C GLU A 69 4.57 11.58 22.16
N GLY A 70 4.02 12.76 21.86
CA GLY A 70 4.16 13.37 20.53
C GLY A 70 3.62 12.43 19.45
N LYS A 71 4.48 12.03 18.50
CA LYS A 71 4.17 11.08 17.42
C LYS A 71 4.40 9.62 17.81
N VAL A 72 4.98 9.34 18.97
CA VAL A 72 5.43 8.01 19.34
C VAL A 72 4.33 7.30 20.13
N LEU A 73 3.87 6.17 19.61
CA LEU A 73 3.02 5.23 20.35
C LEU A 73 3.91 4.10 20.87
N ARG A 74 3.92 3.93 22.19
CA ARG A 74 4.68 2.89 22.88
C ARG A 74 3.75 1.83 23.45
N ARG A 75 4.07 0.57 23.24
CA ARG A 75 3.39 -0.55 23.88
C ARG A 75 3.75 -0.62 25.38
N LEU A 76 2.75 -0.81 26.24
CA LEU A 76 2.95 -1.02 27.68
C LEU A 76 3.06 -2.50 28.03
N ALA A 77 4.09 -2.90 28.76
CA ALA A 77 4.30 -4.29 29.20
C ALA A 77 3.07 -4.81 29.99
N GLY A 78 2.70 -6.07 29.77
CA GLY A 78 1.49 -6.68 30.34
C GLY A 78 0.16 -6.22 29.72
N GLY A 79 0.17 -5.15 28.90
CA GLY A 79 -0.96 -4.74 28.08
C GLY A 79 -1.28 -5.75 26.98
N SER A 80 -2.41 -5.56 26.31
CA SER A 80 -2.97 -6.51 25.34
C SER A 80 -2.79 -6.13 23.87
N LEU A 81 -2.10 -5.01 23.62
CA LEU A 81 -1.76 -4.55 22.28
C LEU A 81 -0.87 -5.59 21.57
N PRO A 82 -1.21 -6.04 20.35
CA PRO A 82 -0.44 -7.07 19.67
C PRO A 82 0.93 -6.55 19.24
N TYR A 83 1.89 -7.48 19.15
CA TYR A 83 3.26 -7.20 18.76
C TYR A 83 3.93 -8.48 18.28
N PHE A 84 5.01 -8.36 17.52
CA PHE A 84 5.93 -9.46 17.30
C PHE A 84 7.00 -9.50 18.37
N GLN A 85 7.38 -10.70 18.81
CA GLN A 85 8.67 -10.86 19.49
C GLN A 85 9.79 -10.53 18.50
N THR A 86 10.90 -9.97 19.02
CA THR A 86 12.04 -9.59 18.16
C THR A 86 12.54 -10.75 17.31
N GLU A 87 12.63 -11.96 17.88
CA GLU A 87 13.12 -13.15 17.15
C GLU A 87 12.05 -13.78 16.22
N GLU A 88 10.76 -13.44 16.39
CA GLU A 88 9.69 -13.84 15.46
C GLU A 88 9.74 -12.99 14.18
N TYR A 89 9.99 -11.68 14.33
CA TYR A 89 10.07 -10.75 13.19
C TYR A 89 11.47 -10.73 12.55
N PHE A 90 12.52 -10.69 13.36
CA PHE A 90 13.92 -10.77 12.94
C PHE A 90 14.46 -12.16 13.21
N ARG A 91 14.21 -13.06 12.27
CA ARG A 91 14.48 -14.49 12.38
C ARG A 91 15.94 -14.82 12.16
N ARG A 92 16.40 -15.92 12.77
CA ARG A 92 17.76 -16.47 12.57
C ARG A 92 17.88 -17.25 11.27
N GLU A 93 16.81 -17.91 10.86
CA GLU A 93 16.70 -18.66 9.62
C GLU A 93 15.65 -18.00 8.72
N PRO A 94 15.86 -18.01 7.39
CA PRO A 94 14.91 -17.42 6.46
C PRO A 94 13.60 -18.23 6.42
N ASP A 95 12.51 -17.54 6.12
CA ASP A 95 11.27 -18.17 5.65
C ASP A 95 11.40 -18.63 4.18
N SER A 96 10.28 -18.98 3.54
CA SER A 96 10.24 -19.43 2.14
C SER A 96 10.87 -18.46 1.15
N VAL A 97 10.84 -17.15 1.45
CA VAL A 97 11.55 -16.11 0.71
C VAL A 97 12.64 -15.53 1.63
N PRO A 98 13.93 -15.66 1.27
CA PRO A 98 15.02 -15.19 2.12
C PRO A 98 15.20 -13.67 1.99
N ILE A 99 14.62 -12.92 2.93
CA ILE A 99 14.75 -11.46 2.99
C ILE A 99 15.75 -11.09 4.09
N GLY A 100 17.00 -10.82 3.70
CA GLY A 100 18.04 -10.42 4.65
C GLY A 100 17.78 -9.05 5.28
N VAL A 101 18.02 -8.90 6.58
CA VAL A 101 17.90 -7.62 7.27
C VAL A 101 19.08 -6.71 6.90
N ASN A 102 18.78 -5.53 6.38
CA ASN A 102 19.79 -4.48 6.25
C ASN A 102 19.91 -3.71 7.56
N ARG A 103 21.01 -3.95 8.28
CA ARG A 103 21.30 -3.36 9.59
C ARG A 103 21.43 -1.84 9.58
N ALA A 104 21.75 -1.24 8.42
CA ALA A 104 21.81 0.21 8.30
C ALA A 104 20.43 0.88 8.43
N PHE A 105 19.34 0.11 8.27
CA PHE A 105 17.96 0.59 8.35
C PHE A 105 17.20 -0.03 9.53
N SER A 106 17.89 -0.62 10.51
CA SER A 106 17.26 -1.19 11.71
C SER A 106 17.76 -0.49 12.96
N GLU A 107 16.84 0.11 13.71
CA GLU A 107 17.14 0.73 15.01
C GLU A 107 17.22 -0.30 16.14
N ILE A 108 16.73 -1.52 15.91
CA ILE A 108 16.79 -2.62 16.87
C ILE A 108 18.18 -3.28 16.78
N PRO A 109 18.92 -3.39 17.91
CA PRO A 109 20.18 -4.12 17.95
C PRO A 109 19.95 -5.61 17.70
N LEU A 110 20.57 -6.15 16.66
CA LEU A 110 20.47 -7.56 16.27
C LEU A 110 21.86 -8.20 16.30
N GLU A 111 21.98 -9.47 16.67
CA GLU A 111 23.25 -10.21 16.64
C GLU A 111 23.33 -11.12 15.40
N GLY A 112 24.49 -11.29 14.77
CA GLY A 112 24.66 -12.25 13.65
C GLY A 112 23.78 -12.02 12.41
N GLN A 113 23.69 -12.98 11.50
CA GLN A 113 22.78 -12.81 10.36
C GLN A 113 21.32 -12.90 10.82
N ARG A 114 20.44 -12.07 10.22
CA ARG A 114 19.00 -12.06 10.46
C ARG A 114 18.23 -11.92 9.16
N PHE A 115 17.01 -12.43 9.18
CA PHE A 115 16.04 -12.39 8.09
C PHE A 115 14.73 -11.78 8.59
N LEU A 116 14.07 -11.00 7.74
CA LEU A 116 12.70 -10.55 8.02
C LEU A 116 11.76 -11.74 7.92
N ALA A 117 10.76 -11.79 8.80
CA ALA A 117 9.63 -12.68 8.66
C ALA A 117 8.98 -12.48 7.28
N TYR A 118 8.51 -13.58 6.68
CA TYR A 118 7.81 -13.55 5.41
C TYR A 118 6.55 -14.41 5.48
N GLY A 119 5.43 -13.84 5.05
CA GLY A 119 4.18 -14.57 4.93
C GLY A 119 3.07 -13.73 4.31
N GLU A 120 2.02 -14.44 3.92
CA GLU A 120 0.79 -13.86 3.40
C GLU A 120 -0.34 -13.98 4.43
N ARG A 121 -1.55 -13.56 4.06
CA ARG A 121 -2.77 -13.64 4.85
C ARG A 121 -2.65 -12.81 6.12
N ASP A 122 -2.88 -13.43 7.27
CA ASP A 122 -2.88 -12.79 8.58
C ASP A 122 -1.50 -12.81 9.27
N THR A 123 -0.44 -13.23 8.58
CA THR A 123 0.92 -13.32 9.13
C THR A 123 1.31 -12.01 9.84
N PHE A 124 1.13 -10.86 9.17
CA PHE A 124 1.44 -9.55 9.74
C PHE A 124 0.22 -8.88 10.36
N THR A 125 -0.93 -8.94 9.69
CA THR A 125 -2.12 -8.19 10.11
C THR A 125 -2.70 -8.69 11.44
N SER A 126 -2.43 -9.94 11.84
CA SER A 126 -2.75 -10.44 13.20
C SER A 126 -1.90 -9.82 14.31
N ARG A 127 -0.81 -9.11 13.96
CA ARG A 127 0.11 -8.42 14.86
C ARG A 127 0.09 -6.91 14.71
N GLU A 128 -0.66 -6.38 13.75
CA GLU A 128 -0.81 -4.95 13.50
C GLU A 128 -1.98 -4.34 14.29
N ILE A 129 -1.86 -3.04 14.49
CA ILE A 129 -2.92 -2.18 15.00
C ILE A 129 -3.34 -1.18 13.92
N ALA A 130 -4.57 -0.67 14.04
CA ALA A 130 -5.08 0.44 13.25
C ALA A 130 -5.30 1.65 14.17
N VAL A 131 -4.68 2.78 13.83
CA VAL A 131 -4.69 4.00 14.64
C VAL A 131 -5.43 5.10 13.89
N SER A 132 -6.47 5.66 14.51
CA SER A 132 -7.21 6.80 13.99
C SER A 132 -7.09 8.00 14.94
N TYR A 133 -6.85 9.20 14.39
CA TYR A 133 -6.64 10.41 15.16
C TYR A 133 -6.85 11.67 14.31
N GLU A 134 -7.12 12.80 14.96
CA GLU A 134 -7.06 14.12 14.32
C GLU A 134 -5.60 14.58 14.26
N ALA A 135 -5.14 15.07 13.11
CA ALA A 135 -3.79 15.61 12.97
C ALA A 135 -3.75 17.06 13.45
N ALA A 136 -2.72 17.41 14.23
CA ALA A 136 -2.46 18.78 14.68
C ALA A 136 -2.00 19.68 13.52
N GLU A 137 -1.23 19.10 12.61
CA GLU A 137 -0.73 19.71 11.38
C GLU A 137 -0.56 18.64 10.30
N ASN A 138 -0.77 19.05 9.05
CA ASN A 138 -0.69 18.18 7.89
C ASN A 138 0.54 18.53 7.06
N ASP A 139 1.72 18.49 7.67
CA ASP A 139 2.96 18.60 6.93
C ASP A 139 3.41 17.20 6.48
N PHE A 140 2.95 16.81 5.29
CA PHE A 140 3.39 15.56 4.65
C PHE A 140 4.82 15.67 4.08
N GLY A 141 5.48 16.84 4.17
CA GLY A 141 6.79 17.12 3.58
C GLY A 141 6.77 17.18 2.04
N PHE A 142 5.67 16.80 1.41
CA PHE A 142 5.47 16.79 -0.03
C PHE A 142 4.02 17.12 -0.39
N LEU A 143 3.84 18.11 -1.26
CA LEU A 143 2.56 18.40 -1.88
C LEU A 143 2.61 17.95 -3.34
N PRO A 144 1.88 16.90 -3.73
CA PRO A 144 1.85 16.48 -5.12
C PRO A 144 1.25 17.59 -5.99
N GLN A 145 1.95 17.91 -7.06
CA GLN A 145 1.47 18.84 -8.08
C GLN A 145 0.48 18.13 -9.00
N ARG A 146 -0.47 18.90 -9.52
CA ARG A 146 -1.39 18.39 -10.53
C ARG A 146 -0.63 18.14 -11.84
N GLU A 147 -0.64 16.89 -12.31
CA GLU A 147 -0.09 16.54 -13.60
C GLU A 147 -1.01 17.04 -14.72
N LYS A 148 -0.57 18.11 -15.41
CA LYS A 148 -1.34 18.72 -16.50
C LYS A 148 -1.39 17.82 -17.73
N ALA A 149 -0.41 16.94 -17.91
CA ALA A 149 -0.39 15.99 -19.02
C ALA A 149 -1.56 14.99 -19.00
N LEU A 150 -2.26 14.84 -17.85
CA LEU A 150 -3.47 14.02 -17.74
C LEU A 150 -4.76 14.73 -18.21
N GLU A 151 -4.75 16.04 -18.42
CA GLU A 151 -5.97 16.76 -18.82
C GLU A 151 -6.58 16.30 -20.14
N PRO A 152 -5.80 16.03 -21.21
CA PRO A 152 -6.32 15.48 -22.46
C PRO A 152 -6.99 14.11 -22.26
N LEU A 153 -6.38 13.23 -21.48
CA LEU A 153 -6.95 11.92 -21.13
C LEU A 153 -8.32 12.10 -20.45
N VAL A 154 -8.40 12.92 -19.39
CA VAL A 154 -9.65 13.14 -18.66
C VAL A 154 -10.74 13.73 -19.56
N LYS A 155 -10.40 14.68 -20.44
CA LYS A 155 -11.35 15.24 -21.43
C LYS A 155 -11.87 14.16 -22.38
N ARG A 156 -10.99 13.29 -22.87
CA ARG A 156 -11.36 12.20 -23.77
C ARG A 156 -12.29 11.19 -23.09
N LEU A 157 -11.92 10.73 -21.88
CA LEU A 157 -12.75 9.81 -21.08
C LEU A 157 -14.16 10.38 -20.85
N LYS A 158 -14.26 11.68 -20.54
CA LYS A 158 -15.57 12.36 -20.41
C LYS A 158 -16.36 12.39 -21.71
N ALA A 159 -15.72 12.69 -22.83
CA ALA A 159 -16.37 12.73 -24.14
C ALA A 159 -16.86 11.34 -24.60
N GLN A 160 -16.13 10.28 -24.24
CA GLN A 160 -16.50 8.89 -24.53
C GLN A 160 -17.55 8.32 -23.54
N GLY A 161 -17.77 9.00 -22.41
CA GLY A 161 -18.69 8.54 -21.36
C GLY A 161 -18.11 7.41 -20.49
N GLY A 162 -16.81 7.18 -20.54
CA GLY A 162 -16.10 6.15 -19.77
C GLY A 162 -14.77 5.75 -20.41
N GLY A 163 -14.10 4.74 -19.83
CA GLY A 163 -12.87 4.18 -20.40
C GLY A 163 -12.30 3.04 -19.57
N SER A 164 -11.03 2.69 -19.79
CA SER A 164 -10.37 1.58 -19.10
C SER A 164 -8.96 1.90 -18.60
N VAL A 165 -8.62 1.31 -17.45
CA VAL A 165 -7.31 1.43 -16.80
C VAL A 165 -6.69 0.05 -16.65
N LEU A 166 -5.52 -0.14 -17.24
CA LEU A 166 -4.70 -1.34 -17.09
C LEU A 166 -3.69 -1.14 -15.96
N PHE A 167 -3.62 -2.08 -15.03
CA PHE A 167 -2.50 -2.21 -14.09
C PHE A 167 -1.62 -3.38 -14.52
N TYR A 168 -0.33 -3.11 -14.73
CA TYR A 168 0.64 -4.09 -15.18
C TYR A 168 1.91 -3.99 -14.35
N GLY A 169 2.28 -5.07 -13.68
CA GLY A 169 3.32 -5.03 -12.66
C GLY A 169 3.52 -6.37 -11.96
N ASP A 170 4.12 -6.29 -10.77
CA ASP A 170 4.50 -7.44 -9.96
C ASP A 170 3.47 -7.78 -8.84
N TYR A 171 3.90 -8.54 -7.83
CA TYR A 171 3.07 -8.99 -6.71
C TYR A 171 2.42 -7.83 -5.91
N ILE A 172 3.07 -6.68 -5.84
CA ILE A 172 2.52 -5.50 -5.18
C ILE A 172 1.28 -5.05 -5.94
N THR A 173 1.38 -5.02 -7.27
CA THR A 173 0.28 -4.66 -8.17
C THR A 173 -0.83 -5.71 -8.18
N VAL A 174 -0.51 -7.01 -8.03
CA VAL A 174 -1.53 -8.05 -7.81
C VAL A 174 -2.39 -7.76 -6.58
N GLY A 175 -1.82 -7.14 -5.55
CA GLY A 175 -2.50 -6.86 -4.29
C GLY A 175 -2.18 -7.87 -3.18
N CYS A 176 -0.98 -8.46 -3.22
CA CYS A 176 -0.50 -9.29 -2.12
C CYS A 176 -0.59 -8.52 -0.79
N ASN A 177 -1.10 -9.19 0.26
CA ASN A 177 -1.36 -8.63 1.60
C ASN A 177 -2.41 -7.51 1.72
N ALA A 178 -3.14 -7.16 0.65
CA ALA A 178 -4.35 -6.33 0.80
C ALA A 178 -5.49 -7.20 1.37
N SER A 179 -6.12 -6.77 2.47
CA SER A 179 -7.02 -7.64 3.25
C SER A 179 -8.29 -8.11 2.54
N ALA A 180 -8.73 -7.45 1.46
CA ALA A 180 -9.81 -7.94 0.61
C ALA A 180 -9.41 -9.11 -0.31
N THR A 181 -8.11 -9.31 -0.55
CA THR A 181 -7.61 -10.33 -1.47
C THR A 181 -7.36 -11.64 -0.75
N GLU A 182 -7.30 -12.75 -1.48
CA GLU A 182 -6.95 -14.05 -0.91
C GLU A 182 -5.53 -14.06 -0.28
N TYR A 183 -4.64 -13.23 -0.83
CA TYR A 183 -3.28 -13.04 -0.33
C TYR A 183 -3.24 -12.22 0.95
N GLY A 184 -4.23 -11.36 1.21
CA GLY A 184 -4.45 -10.73 2.52
C GLY A 184 -5.40 -11.51 3.41
N GLY A 185 -5.80 -12.73 3.01
CA GLY A 185 -6.61 -13.65 3.81
C GLY A 185 -8.11 -13.36 3.82
N SER A 186 -8.61 -12.45 2.97
CA SER A 186 -10.03 -12.11 2.86
C SER A 186 -10.69 -11.82 4.21
N LEU A 187 -10.07 -10.92 4.99
CA LEU A 187 -10.47 -10.59 6.36
C LEU A 187 -10.75 -9.09 6.54
N PRO A 188 -11.48 -8.68 7.60
CA PRO A 188 -11.72 -7.28 7.88
C PRO A 188 -10.41 -6.46 7.97
N PRO A 189 -10.38 -5.21 7.51
CA PRO A 189 -11.52 -4.40 7.06
C PRO A 189 -11.92 -4.60 5.59
N TYR A 190 -11.41 -5.64 4.92
CA TYR A 190 -11.61 -5.90 3.49
C TYR A 190 -11.14 -4.73 2.63
N THR A 191 -9.94 -4.21 2.90
CA THR A 191 -9.35 -3.15 2.10
C THR A 191 -8.92 -3.70 0.74
N PRO A 192 -9.42 -3.14 -0.37
CA PRO A 192 -9.03 -3.53 -1.73
C PRO A 192 -7.53 -3.38 -2.00
N SER A 193 -7.05 -4.01 -3.07
CA SER A 193 -5.69 -3.79 -3.56
C SER A 193 -5.45 -2.32 -3.94
N TRP A 194 -4.20 -1.84 -3.92
CA TRP A 194 -3.92 -0.45 -4.29
C TRP A 194 -4.33 -0.14 -5.74
N ALA A 195 -4.31 -1.14 -6.63
CA ALA A 195 -4.81 -1.02 -8.00
C ALA A 195 -6.32 -0.72 -8.04
N GLU A 196 -7.12 -1.45 -7.26
CA GLU A 196 -8.57 -1.22 -7.14
C GLU A 196 -8.88 0.10 -6.43
N LEU A 197 -8.13 0.45 -5.38
CA LEU A 197 -8.24 1.74 -4.68
C LEU A 197 -7.97 2.90 -5.64
N THR A 198 -6.91 2.80 -6.44
CA THR A 198 -6.53 3.81 -7.44
C THR A 198 -7.59 3.89 -8.54
N GLY A 199 -8.06 2.75 -9.05
CA GLY A 199 -9.16 2.69 -10.02
C GLY A 199 -10.44 3.37 -9.52
N THR A 200 -10.85 3.05 -8.30
CA THR A 200 -12.01 3.66 -7.62
C THR A 200 -11.85 5.17 -7.48
N TYR A 201 -10.66 5.63 -7.06
CA TYR A 201 -10.37 7.05 -6.95
C TYR A 201 -10.41 7.75 -8.32
N LEU A 202 -9.80 7.15 -9.34
CA LEU A 202 -9.77 7.69 -10.70
C LEU A 202 -11.16 7.78 -11.31
N GLU A 203 -12.02 6.78 -11.14
CA GLU A 203 -13.40 6.80 -11.61
C GLU A 203 -14.16 7.99 -11.01
N LYS A 204 -14.08 8.14 -9.68
CA LYS A 204 -14.69 9.25 -8.96
C LYS A 204 -14.14 10.61 -9.39
N ALA A 205 -12.82 10.71 -9.56
CA ALA A 205 -12.15 11.96 -9.94
C ALA A 205 -12.46 12.36 -11.40
N CYS A 206 -12.57 11.39 -12.30
CA CYS A 206 -12.94 11.62 -13.69
C CYS A 206 -14.44 11.91 -13.85
N GLY A 207 -15.28 11.37 -12.97
CA GLY A 207 -16.74 11.54 -13.01
C GLY A 207 -17.40 10.75 -14.15
N VAL A 208 -16.73 9.72 -14.67
CA VAL A 208 -17.26 8.77 -15.66
C VAL A 208 -16.84 7.34 -15.28
N PRO A 209 -17.61 6.31 -15.63
CA PRO A 209 -17.26 4.92 -15.34
C PRO A 209 -15.90 4.52 -15.92
N LEU A 210 -15.05 3.87 -15.11
CA LEU A 210 -13.76 3.34 -15.55
C LEU A 210 -13.66 1.86 -15.25
N LYS A 211 -13.34 1.07 -16.28
CA LYS A 211 -13.05 -0.35 -16.11
C LYS A 211 -11.60 -0.54 -15.66
N THR A 212 -11.39 -0.86 -14.40
CA THR A 212 -10.09 -1.28 -13.88
C THR A 212 -9.80 -2.73 -14.25
N VAL A 213 -8.64 -2.97 -14.87
CA VAL A 213 -8.17 -4.31 -15.27
C VAL A 213 -6.78 -4.52 -14.71
N ASN A 214 -6.63 -5.46 -13.79
CA ASN A 214 -5.35 -5.84 -13.23
C ASN A 214 -4.79 -7.06 -13.97
N ARG A 215 -3.62 -6.91 -14.61
CA ARG A 215 -2.89 -7.98 -15.33
C ARG A 215 -1.51 -8.24 -14.74
N ALA A 216 -1.24 -7.73 -13.55
CA ALA A 216 -0.01 -7.99 -12.83
C ALA A 216 0.13 -9.46 -12.46
N VAL A 217 1.36 -9.89 -12.21
CA VAL A 217 1.67 -11.27 -11.80
C VAL A 217 2.75 -11.28 -10.74
N GLY A 218 2.52 -12.07 -9.69
CA GLY A 218 3.46 -12.21 -8.59
C GLY A 218 4.81 -12.78 -9.03
N GLY A 219 5.89 -12.28 -8.45
CA GLY A 219 7.26 -12.72 -8.72
C GLY A 219 7.84 -12.29 -10.08
N TRP A 220 7.08 -11.60 -10.92
CA TRP A 220 7.57 -11.16 -12.24
C TRP A 220 8.48 -9.94 -12.15
N ARG A 221 9.47 -9.93 -13.04
CA ARG A 221 10.27 -8.76 -13.41
C ARG A 221 9.72 -8.08 -14.66
N ALA A 222 10.23 -6.91 -15.01
CA ALA A 222 9.86 -6.23 -16.26
C ALA A 222 10.13 -7.10 -17.50
N ALA A 223 11.22 -7.88 -17.50
CA ALA A 223 11.53 -8.85 -18.55
C ALA A 223 10.45 -9.92 -18.77
N ASP A 224 9.83 -10.41 -17.69
CA ASP A 224 8.71 -11.36 -17.79
C ASP A 224 7.47 -10.68 -18.37
N GLY A 225 7.23 -9.43 -17.97
CA GLY A 225 6.21 -8.57 -18.57
C GLY A 225 6.39 -8.44 -20.09
N ILE A 226 7.62 -8.19 -20.57
CA ILE A 226 7.91 -8.09 -22.01
C ILE A 226 7.60 -9.40 -22.72
N ARG A 227 8.01 -10.54 -22.15
CA ARG A 227 7.78 -11.86 -22.75
C ARG A 227 6.29 -12.16 -22.93
N GLU A 228 5.45 -11.66 -22.03
CA GLU A 228 4.01 -11.96 -21.98
C GLU A 228 3.12 -10.78 -22.41
N MET A 229 3.70 -9.69 -22.91
CA MET A 229 2.98 -8.45 -23.15
C MET A 229 1.87 -8.61 -24.19
N GLU A 230 2.07 -9.43 -25.23
CA GLU A 230 1.07 -9.67 -26.28
C GLU A 230 -0.22 -10.30 -25.73
N SER A 231 -0.09 -11.33 -24.88
CA SER A 231 -1.22 -12.09 -24.35
C SER A 231 -1.92 -11.38 -23.17
N ARG A 232 -1.26 -10.39 -22.55
CA ARG A 232 -1.73 -9.72 -21.33
C ARG A 232 -1.93 -8.22 -21.51
N MET A 233 -0.83 -7.48 -21.66
CA MET A 233 -0.84 -6.01 -21.76
C MET A 233 -1.55 -5.53 -23.02
N LEU A 234 -1.30 -6.19 -24.16
CA LEU A 234 -1.83 -5.84 -25.48
C LEU A 234 -3.09 -6.64 -25.87
N SER A 235 -3.61 -7.44 -24.94
CA SER A 235 -4.80 -8.30 -25.16
C SER A 235 -6.07 -7.52 -25.51
N ALA A 236 -6.11 -6.23 -25.19
CA ALA A 236 -7.19 -5.30 -25.49
C ALA A 236 -6.63 -3.86 -25.54
N PRO A 237 -7.34 -2.90 -26.14
CA PRO A 237 -6.99 -1.49 -26.00
C PRO A 237 -7.32 -0.97 -24.59
N TYR A 238 -6.49 -0.05 -24.08
CA TYR A 238 -6.70 0.63 -22.80
C TYR A 238 -6.41 2.14 -22.91
N ASP A 239 -7.15 2.96 -22.17
CA ASP A 239 -6.96 4.42 -22.18
C ASP A 239 -5.79 4.88 -21.32
N LEU A 240 -5.55 4.15 -20.22
CA LEU A 240 -4.50 4.42 -19.25
C LEU A 240 -3.83 3.10 -18.85
N MET A 241 -2.51 3.08 -18.82
CA MET A 241 -1.72 2.03 -18.19
C MET A 241 -0.99 2.57 -16.97
N VAL A 242 -1.06 1.85 -15.87
CA VAL A 242 -0.17 1.99 -14.72
C VAL A 242 0.85 0.86 -14.80
N LEU A 243 2.10 1.21 -15.04
CA LEU A 243 3.20 0.26 -15.24
C LEU A 243 4.09 0.24 -13.99
N ALA A 244 3.88 -0.74 -13.14
CA ALA A 244 4.44 -0.82 -11.79
C ALA A 244 5.32 -2.07 -11.60
N TYR A 245 6.44 -2.10 -12.33
CA TYR A 245 7.55 -3.03 -12.08
C TYR A 245 8.69 -2.31 -11.34
N GLY A 246 9.54 -3.06 -10.66
CA GLY A 246 10.75 -2.52 -10.02
C GLY A 246 11.22 -3.29 -8.80
N MET A 247 10.31 -3.79 -7.97
CA MET A 247 10.70 -4.45 -6.72
C MET A 247 11.47 -5.75 -6.98
N ASN A 248 10.96 -6.60 -7.88
CA ASN A 248 11.64 -7.84 -8.25
C ASN A 248 12.86 -7.61 -9.15
N ASP A 249 12.98 -6.41 -9.73
CA ASP A 249 14.05 -6.00 -10.64
C ASP A 249 15.29 -5.46 -9.89
N GLY A 250 15.34 -5.54 -8.55
CA GLY A 250 16.51 -5.14 -7.76
C GLY A 250 17.85 -5.73 -8.24
N PRO A 251 17.91 -6.99 -8.72
CA PRO A 251 19.11 -7.57 -9.33
C PRO A 251 19.40 -7.11 -10.78
N THR A 252 18.47 -6.41 -11.43
CA THR A 252 18.60 -5.93 -12.82
C THR A 252 19.40 -4.63 -12.85
N ALA A 253 20.37 -4.53 -13.77
CA ALA A 253 21.15 -3.31 -13.91
C ALA A 253 20.25 -2.11 -14.27
N PRO A 254 20.43 -0.91 -13.68
CA PRO A 254 19.51 0.21 -13.89
C PRO A 254 19.27 0.60 -15.36
N ALA A 255 20.30 0.54 -16.19
CA ALA A 255 20.18 0.83 -17.63
C ALA A 255 19.34 -0.22 -18.38
N VAL A 256 19.43 -1.49 -17.96
CA VAL A 256 18.62 -2.59 -18.53
C VAL A 256 17.17 -2.42 -18.10
N PHE A 257 16.91 -2.21 -16.82
CA PHE A 257 15.56 -1.97 -16.30
C PHE A 257 14.90 -0.77 -16.99
N ALA A 258 15.61 0.36 -17.13
CA ALA A 258 15.09 1.53 -17.84
C ALA A 258 14.73 1.22 -19.31
N GLN A 259 15.52 0.39 -19.98
CA GLN A 259 15.23 -0.04 -21.35
C GLN A 259 14.03 -1.01 -21.40
N GLU A 260 13.85 -1.87 -20.41
CA GLU A 260 12.71 -2.79 -20.32
C GLU A 260 11.40 -2.02 -20.10
N ILE A 261 11.38 -1.05 -19.17
CA ILE A 261 10.22 -0.16 -18.96
C ILE A 261 9.90 0.62 -20.24
N ARG A 262 10.92 1.16 -20.92
CA ARG A 262 10.73 1.85 -22.21
C ARG A 262 10.11 0.93 -23.25
N THR A 263 10.57 -0.32 -23.34
CA THR A 263 10.07 -1.31 -24.30
C THR A 263 8.57 -1.57 -24.09
N LEU A 264 8.15 -1.76 -22.84
CA LEU A 264 6.74 -1.94 -22.48
C LEU A 264 5.91 -0.69 -22.81
N ALA A 265 6.43 0.49 -22.48
CA ALA A 265 5.75 1.75 -22.74
C ALA A 265 5.56 2.01 -24.24
N GLU A 266 6.59 1.82 -25.05
CA GLU A 266 6.55 1.97 -26.50
C GLU A 266 5.58 0.96 -27.14
N ALA A 267 5.62 -0.30 -26.70
CA ALA A 267 4.69 -1.33 -27.15
C ALA A 267 3.24 -0.94 -26.84
N PHE A 268 2.96 -0.47 -25.61
CA PHE A 268 1.63 0.01 -25.22
C PHE A 268 1.14 1.15 -26.10
N LEU A 269 1.96 2.19 -26.31
CA LEU A 269 1.60 3.36 -27.11
C LEU A 269 1.46 3.02 -28.61
N SER A 270 2.21 2.04 -29.11
CA SER A 270 2.06 1.58 -30.50
C SER A 270 0.67 1.00 -30.78
N ARG A 271 0.05 0.37 -29.78
CA ARG A 271 -1.30 -0.20 -29.86
C ARG A 271 -2.39 0.75 -29.37
N ASN A 272 -2.02 1.71 -28.52
CA ASN A 272 -2.89 2.72 -27.93
C ASN A 272 -2.30 4.13 -28.17
N PRO A 273 -2.36 4.67 -29.40
CA PRO A 273 -1.66 5.92 -29.74
C PRO A 273 -2.11 7.14 -28.93
N GLU A 274 -3.34 7.12 -28.43
CA GLU A 274 -3.87 8.16 -27.55
C GLU A 274 -3.81 7.78 -26.06
N GLY A 275 -3.34 6.57 -25.75
CA GLY A 275 -3.23 6.06 -24.39
C GLY A 275 -2.25 6.87 -23.55
N TYR A 276 -2.42 6.81 -22.24
CA TYR A 276 -1.51 7.44 -21.28
C TYR A 276 -0.80 6.37 -20.44
N ILE A 277 0.41 6.67 -19.97
CA ILE A 277 1.18 5.78 -19.09
C ILE A 277 1.52 6.52 -17.80
N LEU A 278 1.21 5.90 -16.67
CA LEU A 278 1.71 6.26 -15.35
C LEU A 278 2.79 5.24 -14.96
N LEU A 279 3.97 5.75 -14.61
CA LEU A 279 5.12 4.98 -14.11
C LEU A 279 5.23 5.16 -12.59
#